data_AF-A0A8B7WKS1-F1
#
_entry.id   AF-A0A8B7WKS1-F1
#
_cell.length_a   1.000
_cell.length_b   1.000
_cell.length_c   1.000
_cell.angle_alpha   90.00
_cell.angle_beta   90.00
_cell.angle_gamma   90.00
#
_symmetry.space_group_name_H-M   'P 1'
#
loop_
_entity.id
_entity.type
_entity.pdbx_description
1 polymer ?
#
loop_
_entity_poly.entity_id
_entity_poly.type
_entity_poly.pdbx_seq_one_letter_code
_entity_poly.pdbx_strand_id
1 'polypeptide(L)'
;MCGGVEIRTIYAAHKQAKACIISRLSCERAGTRFNVRGTNDDGHVANFVETEQVVYLDDSVSSFIQIRGSVPLFWEQPGLQVCV
;
A
#
# COMPACT_ATOMS: atom_id res chain seq x y z
N MET A 1 0.02 9.17 -7.28
CA MET A 1 0.65 8.21 -6.36
C MET A 1 1.27 8.98 -5.21
N CYS A 2 0.87 8.72 -3.96
CA CYS A 2 1.48 9.30 -2.75
C CYS A 2 2.31 8.28 -1.95
N GLY A 3 2.82 7.24 -2.63
CA GLY A 3 3.76 6.29 -2.04
C GLY A 3 5.20 6.54 -2.49
N GLY A 4 6.02 5.49 -2.57
CA GLY A 4 7.46 5.60 -2.82
C GLY A 4 7.94 4.59 -3.85
N VAL A 5 9.05 4.90 -4.50
CA VAL A 5 9.77 4.01 -5.40
C VAL A 5 11.22 3.97 -4.98
N GLU A 6 11.77 2.78 -4.79
CA GLU A 6 13.19 2.58 -4.52
C GLU A 6 13.73 1.47 -5.41
N ILE A 7 14.87 1.72 -6.04
CA ILE A 7 15.56 0.74 -6.89
C ILE A 7 16.97 0.55 -6.36
N ARG A 8 17.37 -0.70 -6.14
CA ARG A 8 18.70 -1.08 -5.66
C ARG A 8 19.27 -2.19 -6.53
N THR A 9 20.57 -2.09 -6.82
CA THR A 9 21.32 -3.22 -7.35
C THR A 9 21.59 -4.19 -6.21
N ILE A 10 21.23 -5.46 -6.42
CA ILE A 10 21.46 -6.57 -5.48
C ILE A 10 22.28 -7.66 -6.17
N TYR A 11 22.84 -8.58 -5.38
CA TYR A 11 23.57 -9.74 -5.90
C TYR A 11 22.87 -11.01 -5.46
N ALA A 12 22.50 -11.85 -6.43
CA ALA A 12 21.96 -13.18 -6.21
C ALA A 12 23.04 -14.19 -6.60
N ALA A 13 23.76 -14.70 -5.59
CA ALA A 13 24.98 -15.48 -5.78
C ALA A 13 26.00 -14.73 -6.65
N HIS A 14 26.35 -15.26 -7.83
CA HIS A 14 27.31 -14.67 -8.76
C HIS A 14 26.66 -13.73 -9.80
N LYS A 15 25.34 -13.52 -9.72
CA LYS A 15 24.60 -12.70 -10.68
C LYS A 15 24.21 -11.35 -10.08
N GLN A 16 24.32 -10.31 -10.90
CA GLN A 16 23.82 -8.98 -10.55
C GLN A 16 22.33 -8.90 -10.92
N ALA A 17 21.51 -8.37 -10.02
CA ALA A 17 20.09 -8.14 -10.22
C ALA A 17 19.70 -6.71 -9.81
N LYS A 18 18.53 -6.26 -10.24
CA LYS A 18 17.90 -5.04 -9.72
C LYS A 18 16.65 -5.40 -8.94
N ALA A 19 16.59 -4.97 -7.69
CA ALA A 19 15.37 -5.01 -6.90
C ALA A 19 14.71 -3.63 -6.93
N CYS A 20 13.40 -3.62 -7.12
CA CYS A 20 12.57 -2.42 -7.05
C CYS A 20 11.46 -2.65 -6.03
N ILE A 21 11.23 -1.68 -5.16
CA ILE A 21 10.07 -1.64 -4.27
C ILE A 21 9.23 -0.44 -4.67
N ILE A 22 7.97 -0.68 -5.02
CA ILE A 22 7.00 0.35 -5.39
C ILE A 22 5.85 0.26 -4.40
N SER A 23 5.56 1.36 -3.70
CA SER A 23 4.37 1.46 -2.86
C SER A 23 3.41 2.49 -3.44
N ARG A 24 2.13 2.15 -3.53
CA ARG A 24 1.07 3.00 -4.09
C ARG A 24 -0.06 3.08 -3.07
N LEU A 25 -0.37 4.30 -2.64
CA LEU A 25 -1.51 4.60 -1.77
C LEU A 25 -2.70 5.02 -2.65
N SER A 26 -3.85 4.39 -2.43
CA SER A 26 -5.10 4.69 -3.13
C SER A 26 -5.67 6.04 -2.70
N CYS A 27 -6.20 6.78 -3.68
CA CYS A 27 -6.92 8.02 -3.47
C CYS A 27 -8.44 7.85 -3.31
N GLU A 28 -8.98 6.66 -3.59
CA GLU A 28 -10.44 6.40 -3.61
C GLU A 28 -11.11 6.63 -2.25
N ARG A 29 -10.37 6.42 -1.15
CA ARG A 29 -10.82 6.74 0.21
C ARG A 29 -9.66 7.27 1.05
N ALA A 30 -9.10 8.39 0.58
CA ALA A 30 -8.06 9.13 1.29
C ALA A 30 -8.63 9.93 2.47
N GLY A 31 -7.92 9.93 3.59
CA GLY A 31 -8.32 10.69 4.79
C GLY A 31 -7.36 10.46 5.95
N THR A 32 -7.43 11.29 6.98
CA THR A 32 -6.58 11.10 8.16
C THR A 32 -6.96 9.81 8.88
N ARG A 33 -5.96 9.10 9.40
CA ARG A 33 -6.07 7.77 10.04
C ARG A 33 -7.11 7.69 11.18
N PHE A 34 -7.42 8.84 11.78
CA PHE A 34 -8.39 8.96 12.87
C PHE A 34 -9.78 9.39 12.43
N ASN A 35 -9.97 9.87 11.19
CA ASN A 35 -11.27 10.33 10.70
C ASN A 35 -11.88 9.38 9.67
N VAL A 36 -11.06 8.56 9.01
CA VAL A 36 -11.52 7.69 7.90
C VAL A 36 -11.03 6.27 8.10
N ARG A 37 -12.00 5.37 8.36
CA ARG A 37 -11.81 3.92 8.46
C ARG A 37 -12.92 3.18 7.72
N GLY A 38 -12.76 1.86 7.65
CA GLY A 38 -13.72 0.96 7.03
C GLY A 38 -13.84 1.13 5.53
N THR A 39 -14.91 0.55 4.98
CA THR A 39 -15.32 0.67 3.59
C THR A 39 -16.33 1.81 3.39
N ASN A 40 -16.40 2.38 2.18
CA ASN A 40 -17.51 3.22 1.74
C ASN A 40 -18.56 2.39 0.97
N ASP A 41 -19.61 3.06 0.49
CA ASP A 41 -20.70 2.47 -0.29
C ASP A 41 -20.24 1.90 -1.65
N ASP A 42 -19.13 2.42 -2.19
CA ASP A 42 -18.51 1.90 -3.42
C ASP A 42 -17.56 0.71 -3.16
N GLY A 43 -17.38 0.29 -1.91
CA GLY A 43 -16.51 -0.83 -1.53
C GLY A 43 -15.01 -0.50 -1.38
N HIS A 44 -14.63 0.77 -1.44
CA HIS A 44 -13.27 1.24 -1.22
C HIS A 44 -12.92 1.28 0.27
N VAL A 45 -11.90 0.51 0.67
CA VAL A 45 -11.38 0.55 2.03
C VAL A 45 -10.45 1.75 2.23
N ALA A 46 -10.58 2.41 3.38
CA ALA A 46 -9.73 3.54 3.73
C ALA A 46 -8.26 3.12 3.88
N ASN A 47 -7.34 4.02 3.50
CA ASN A 47 -5.89 3.81 3.60
C ASN A 47 -5.38 2.55 2.86
N PHE A 48 -5.98 2.21 1.72
CA PHE A 48 -5.54 1.09 0.89
C PHE A 48 -4.16 1.37 0.27
N VAL A 49 -3.22 0.47 0.48
CA VAL A 49 -1.86 0.50 -0.05
C VAL A 49 -1.54 -0.83 -0.70
N GLU A 50 -0.96 -0.77 -1.88
CA GLU A 50 -0.29 -1.90 -2.51
C GLU A 50 1.23 -1.65 -2.50
N THR A 51 1.99 -2.67 -2.13
CA THR A 51 3.44 -2.67 -2.18
C THR A 51 3.89 -3.80 -3.08
N GLU A 52 4.52 -3.44 -4.19
CA GLU A 52 5.04 -4.33 -5.21
C GLU A 52 6.55 -4.44 -5.09
N GLN A 53 7.04 -5.68 -5.05
CA GLN A 53 8.45 -6.04 -5.09
C GLN A 53 8.75 -6.64 -6.45
N VAL A 54 9.61 -5.98 -7.23
CA VAL A 54 10.01 -6.42 -8.56
C VAL A 54 11.49 -6.77 -8.55
N VAL A 55 11.86 -7.93 -9.08
CA VAL A 55 13.25 -8.36 -9.25
C VAL A 55 13.51 -8.59 -10.73
N TYR A 56 14.51 -7.88 -11.25
CA TYR A 56 15.06 -8.05 -12.59
C TYR A 56 16.37 -8.83 -12.47
N LEU A 57 16.42 -10.00 -13.09
CA LEU A 57 17.60 -10.88 -13.11
C LEU A 57 17.78 -11.43 -14.53
N ASP A 58 18.85 -10.99 -15.21
CA ASP A 58 19.11 -11.32 -16.61
C ASP A 58 17.87 -11.02 -17.49
N ASP A 59 17.33 -12.04 -18.17
CA ASP A 59 16.12 -11.96 -19.01
C ASP A 59 14.81 -12.28 -18.25
N SER A 60 14.88 -12.48 -16.94
CA SER A 60 13.74 -12.82 -16.10
C SER A 60 13.30 -11.64 -15.23
N VAL A 61 11.98 -11.47 -15.14
CA VAL A 61 11.36 -10.48 -14.26
C VAL A 61 10.31 -11.18 -13.40
N SER A 62 10.40 -10.96 -12.10
CA SER A 62 9.41 -11.43 -11.12
C SER A 62 8.80 -10.24 -10.41
N SER A 63 7.48 -10.26 -10.21
CA SER A 63 6.75 -9.27 -9.41
C SER A 63 5.92 -9.97 -8.34
N PHE A 64 5.92 -9.40 -7.14
CA PHE A 64 5.11 -9.85 -6.02
C PHE A 64 4.43 -8.66 -5.35
N ILE A 65 3.12 -8.72 -5.17
CA ILE A 65 2.31 -7.64 -4.60
C ILE A 65 1.78 -8.06 -3.23
N GLN A 66 1.92 -7.18 -2.25
CA GLN A 66 1.26 -7.26 -0.95
C GLN A 66 0.32 -6.07 -0.78
N ILE A 67 -0.86 -6.31 -0.23
CA ILE A 67 -1.85 -5.27 0.05
C ILE A 67 -2.03 -5.05 1.54
N ARG A 68 -2.36 -3.82 1.92
CA ARG A 68 -2.74 -3.41 3.27
C ARG A 68 -3.84 -2.37 3.18
N GLY A 69 -4.82 -2.41 4.08
CA GLY A 69 -5.87 -1.39 4.14
C GLY A 69 -6.63 -1.46 5.45
N SER A 70 -7.68 -0.65 5.57
CA SER A 70 -8.65 -0.82 6.64
C SER A 70 -9.39 -2.14 6.50
N VAL A 71 -9.87 -2.69 7.62
CA VAL A 71 -10.75 -3.85 7.62
C VAL A 71 -12.00 -3.52 6.78
N PRO A 72 -12.45 -4.41 5.87
CA PRO A 72 -13.55 -4.15 4.93
C PRO A 72 -14.91 -4.27 5.64
N LEU A 73 -15.14 -3.41 6.61
CA LEU A 73 -16.40 -3.27 7.33
C LEU A 73 -16.86 -1.82 7.23
N PHE A 74 -18.18 -1.60 7.18
CA PHE A 74 -18.73 -0.27 7.36
C PHE A 74 -18.31 0.22 8.76
N TRP A 75 -17.66 1.37 8.81
CA TRP A 75 -17.11 1.92 10.03
C TRP A 75 -17.66 3.31 10.24
N GLU A 76 -18.46 3.46 11.29
CA GLU A 76 -18.81 4.75 11.85
C GLU A 76 -18.09 4.89 13.19
N GLN A 77 -17.47 6.04 13.42
CA GLN A 77 -16.89 6.35 14.71
C GLN A 77 -17.96 7.13 15.49
N PRO A 78 -18.58 6.56 16.53
CA PRO A 78 -19.41 7.35 17.43
C PRO A 78 -18.54 8.48 17.94
N GLY A 79 -18.98 9.72 17.76
CA GLY A 79 -18.18 10.90 18.02
C GLY A 79 -17.58 10.83 19.43
N LEU A 80 -16.26 11.07 19.53
CA LEU A 80 -15.67 11.45 20.80
C LEU A 80 -16.18 12.86 21.10
N GLN A 81 -17.33 12.96 21.76
CA GLN A 81 -17.76 14.19 22.41
C GLN A 81 -16.81 14.38 23.59
N VAL A 82 -15.67 15.01 23.34
CA VAL A 82 -14.85 15.55 24.42
C VAL A 82 -15.67 16.68 25.01
N CYS A 83 -16.43 16.38 26.06
CA CYS A 83 -16.98 17.39 26.94
C CYS A 83 -15.78 18.17 27.49
N VAL A 84 -15.62 19.41 27.04
CA VAL A 84 -14.81 20.43 27.72
C VAL A 84 -15.55 20.85 28.98
#